data_AF-A0A8J6TS73-F1
#
_entry.id   AF-A0A8J6TS73-F1
#
_cell.length_a   1.000
_cell.length_b   1.000
_cell.length_c   1.000
_cell.angle_alpha   90.00
_cell.angle_beta   90.00
_cell.angle_gamma   90.00
#
_symmetry.space_group_name_H-M   'P 1'
#
loop_
_entity.id
_entity.type
_entity.pdbx_description
1 polymer ?
#
loop_
_entity_poly.entity_id
_entity_poly.type
_entity_poly.pdbx_seq_one_letter_code
_entity_poly.pdbx_strand_id
1 'polypeptide(L)'
;MTIINWVQTLFSKDKADIDSPFLPVRKQLKAWRKANGKMSWGIKTKEFEKIEPPPSLTKIDRKHGFEGVALFYGFGDDGMGNADSIISGKKAWEYAGRLRKERIWRCRYVDFDRTDDIRLRPGAPPRPQGFYYALLQLGAKYKTTTVNQVRKSFKTDTGWGPEGFQFLAITHMHVQELMNQKKINFMALADYDVAPHGFNDFYDAPQLFCSLDTLGLGIGNIDQNYPLFGIPTLRFSHRSLD
;
A
#
# COMPACT_ATOMS: atom_id res chain seq x y z
N MET A 1 19.75 6.57 -26.94
CA MET A 1 20.30 6.09 -25.66
C MET A 1 19.63 4.77 -25.32
N THR A 2 20.40 3.70 -25.34
CA THR A 2 19.98 2.38 -25.82
C THR A 2 19.57 1.45 -24.67
N ILE A 3 18.58 0.60 -24.93
CA ILE A 3 18.00 -0.46 -24.07
C ILE A 3 19.02 -1.29 -23.27
N ILE A 4 20.27 -1.33 -23.73
CA ILE A 4 21.39 -2.09 -23.16
C ILE A 4 21.83 -1.57 -21.78
N ASN A 5 21.73 -0.26 -21.50
CA ASN A 5 22.11 0.28 -20.18
C ASN A 5 21.11 -0.10 -19.07
N TRP A 6 19.83 -0.30 -19.41
CA TRP A 6 18.79 -0.69 -18.44
C TRP A 6 18.97 -2.10 -17.90
N VAL A 7 19.43 -3.00 -18.77
CA VAL A 7 19.68 -4.40 -18.42
C VAL A 7 20.81 -4.50 -17.39
N GLN A 8 21.84 -3.65 -17.47
CA GLN A 8 22.94 -3.65 -16.50
C GLN A 8 22.52 -3.13 -15.12
N THR A 9 21.61 -2.15 -15.03
CA THR A 9 21.06 -1.66 -13.76
C THR A 9 20.20 -2.71 -13.04
N LEU A 10 19.65 -3.70 -13.77
CA LEU A 10 18.94 -4.86 -13.21
C LEU A 10 19.88 -5.95 -12.62
N PHE A 11 21.19 -5.87 -12.93
CA PHE A 11 22.20 -6.85 -12.53
C PHE A 11 23.13 -6.40 -11.39
N SER A 12 22.95 -5.19 -10.84
CA SER A 12 23.64 -4.82 -9.61
C SER A 12 23.17 -5.74 -8.47
N LYS A 13 24.14 -6.39 -7.81
CA LYS A 13 23.90 -7.27 -6.65
C LYS A 13 23.45 -6.41 -5.46
N ASP A 14 22.16 -6.11 -5.36
CA ASP A 14 21.60 -5.46 -4.17
C ASP A 14 21.49 -6.50 -3.05
N LYS A 15 22.52 -6.53 -2.18
CA LYS A 15 22.31 -6.90 -0.78
C LYS A 15 21.29 -5.90 -0.24
N ALA A 16 20.05 -6.34 -0.07
CA ALA A 16 19.09 -5.57 0.71
C ALA A 16 19.71 -5.43 2.10
N ASP A 17 19.89 -4.18 2.53
CA ASP A 17 20.12 -3.89 3.94
C ASP A 17 18.96 -4.54 4.72
N ILE A 18 19.30 -5.36 5.71
CA ILE A 18 18.31 -6.14 6.48
C ILE A 18 17.34 -5.18 7.19
N ASP A 19 17.78 -3.95 7.47
CA ASP A 19 16.97 -2.90 8.08
C ASP A 19 16.29 -1.96 7.06
N SER A 20 16.52 -2.11 5.75
CA SER A 20 15.79 -1.31 4.75
C SER A 20 14.35 -1.80 4.61
N PRO A 21 13.35 -0.91 4.78
CA PRO A 21 11.95 -1.29 4.61
C PRO A 21 11.58 -1.48 3.14
N PHE A 22 12.43 -1.07 2.18
CA PHE A 22 12.12 -1.15 0.74
C PHE A 22 12.96 -2.21 0.03
N LEU A 23 12.28 -3.09 -0.71
CA LEU A 23 12.93 -4.11 -1.52
C LEU A 23 13.29 -3.56 -2.92
N PRO A 24 14.39 -4.05 -3.52
CA PRO A 24 14.66 -3.80 -4.93
C PRO A 24 13.50 -4.24 -5.83
N VAL A 25 13.23 -3.49 -6.90
CA VAL A 25 12.11 -3.73 -7.82
C VAL A 25 12.07 -5.16 -8.37
N ARG A 26 13.24 -5.74 -8.65
CA ARG A 26 13.33 -7.15 -9.09
C ARG A 26 12.72 -8.13 -8.07
N LYS A 27 12.90 -7.88 -6.77
CA LYS A 27 12.28 -8.70 -5.71
C LYS A 27 10.78 -8.44 -5.62
N GLN A 28 10.34 -7.19 -5.77
CA GLN A 28 8.92 -6.83 -5.81
C GLN A 28 8.21 -7.52 -6.99
N LEU A 29 8.79 -7.50 -8.20
CA LEU A 29 8.27 -8.20 -9.39
C LEU A 29 8.21 -9.72 -9.19
N LYS A 30 9.24 -10.31 -8.59
CA LYS A 30 9.24 -11.74 -8.24
C LYS A 30 8.11 -12.07 -7.27
N ALA A 31 7.87 -11.21 -6.28
CA ALA A 31 6.80 -11.37 -5.31
C ALA A 31 5.41 -11.28 -5.99
N TRP A 32 5.20 -10.30 -6.87
CA TRP A 32 3.97 -10.17 -7.65
C TRP A 32 3.71 -11.38 -8.54
N ARG A 33 4.72 -11.88 -9.27
CA ARG A 33 4.58 -13.12 -10.08
C ARG A 33 4.20 -14.31 -9.22
N LYS A 34 4.82 -14.45 -8.04
CA LYS A 34 4.51 -15.52 -7.07
C LYS A 34 3.07 -15.40 -6.55
N ALA A 35 2.62 -14.19 -6.20
CA ALA A 35 1.27 -13.96 -5.72
C ALA A 35 0.23 -14.24 -6.80
N ASN A 36 0.43 -13.72 -8.02
CA ASN A 36 -0.41 -13.98 -9.18
C ASN A 36 -0.53 -15.48 -9.49
N GLY A 37 0.59 -16.21 -9.50
CA GLY A 37 0.57 -17.66 -9.75
C GLY A 37 -0.10 -18.46 -8.64
N LYS A 38 0.06 -18.07 -7.36
CA LYS A 38 -0.62 -18.75 -6.26
C LYS A 38 -2.12 -18.51 -6.27
N MET A 39 -2.54 -17.27 -6.51
CA MET A 39 -3.95 -16.87 -6.40
C MET A 39 -4.71 -16.97 -7.71
N SER A 40 -4.03 -17.28 -8.82
CA SER A 40 -4.61 -17.33 -10.16
C SER A 40 -5.36 -16.04 -10.52
N TRP A 41 -4.80 -14.88 -10.16
CA TRP A 41 -5.47 -13.59 -10.40
C TRP A 41 -5.57 -13.21 -11.87
N GLY A 42 -4.89 -13.93 -12.77
CA GLY A 42 -5.01 -13.72 -14.21
C GLY A 42 -4.23 -12.53 -14.75
N ILE A 43 -3.31 -11.93 -13.97
CA ILE A 43 -2.41 -10.89 -14.47
C ILE A 43 -1.56 -11.50 -15.58
N LYS A 44 -1.65 -10.95 -16.79
CA LYS A 44 -1.05 -11.56 -17.99
C LYS A 44 0.45 -11.29 -18.00
N THR A 45 1.25 -12.21 -18.55
CA THR A 45 2.71 -12.04 -18.68
C THR A 45 3.08 -10.73 -19.36
N LYS A 46 2.34 -10.35 -20.41
CA LYS A 46 2.52 -9.08 -21.14
C LYS A 46 2.39 -7.84 -20.26
N GLU A 47 1.63 -7.89 -19.16
CA GLU A 47 1.50 -6.76 -18.24
C GLU A 47 2.76 -6.59 -17.41
N PHE A 48 3.41 -7.69 -17.01
CA PHE A 48 4.70 -7.65 -16.34
C PHE A 48 5.85 -7.15 -17.23
N GLU A 49 5.74 -7.37 -18.55
CA GLU A 49 6.72 -6.95 -19.55
C GLU A 49 6.60 -5.46 -19.91
N LYS A 50 5.42 -4.88 -19.73
CA LYS A 50 5.14 -3.46 -19.98
C LYS A 50 5.46 -2.54 -18.81
N ILE A 51 5.90 -3.09 -17.68
CA ILE A 51 6.22 -2.29 -16.49
C ILE A 51 7.42 -1.40 -16.82
N GLU A 52 7.20 -0.10 -16.70
CA GLU A 52 8.26 0.88 -16.90
C GLU A 52 9.35 0.78 -15.82
N PRO A 53 10.54 1.32 -16.10
CA PRO A 53 11.45 1.83 -15.09
C PRO A 53 10.79 2.37 -13.80
N PRO A 54 11.25 1.96 -12.59
CA PRO A 54 10.83 2.68 -11.40
C PRO A 54 11.34 4.12 -11.44
N PRO A 55 10.56 5.10 -10.93
CA PRO A 55 11.08 6.44 -10.72
C PRO A 55 12.24 6.41 -9.71
N SER A 56 13.17 7.36 -9.85
CA SER A 56 14.21 7.60 -8.84
C SER A 56 13.73 8.65 -7.84
N LEU A 57 14.04 8.47 -6.55
CA LEU A 57 13.81 9.52 -5.57
C LEU A 57 14.74 10.71 -5.82
N THR A 58 14.16 11.89 -6.06
CA THR A 58 14.91 13.14 -6.16
C THR A 58 15.38 13.62 -4.79
N LYS A 59 16.25 14.65 -4.78
CA LYS A 59 16.62 15.33 -3.51
C LYS A 59 15.40 15.98 -2.85
N ILE A 60 14.45 16.48 -3.64
CA ILE A 60 13.22 17.12 -3.15
C ILE A 60 12.31 16.07 -2.50
N ASP A 61 12.17 14.89 -3.12
CA ASP A 61 11.36 13.81 -2.55
C ASP A 61 11.88 13.39 -1.17
N ARG A 62 13.20 13.20 -1.05
CA ARG A 62 13.82 12.89 0.24
C ARG A 62 13.62 14.00 1.26
N LYS A 63 13.73 15.27 0.87
CA LYS A 63 13.46 16.42 1.74
C LYS A 63 12.01 16.46 2.22
N HIS A 64 11.06 15.99 1.41
CA HIS A 64 9.65 15.90 1.78
C HIS A 64 9.32 14.68 2.65
N GLY A 65 10.26 13.75 2.80
CA GLY A 65 10.13 12.57 3.65
C GLY A 65 9.89 11.28 2.87
N PHE A 66 9.95 11.27 1.53
CA PHE A 66 9.85 10.03 0.77
C PHE A 66 11.14 9.22 0.88
N GLU A 67 10.98 7.94 1.16
CA GLU A 67 12.08 7.04 1.52
C GLU A 67 12.29 5.92 0.49
N GLY A 68 11.27 5.58 -0.29
CA GLY A 68 11.32 4.45 -1.20
C GLY A 68 10.29 4.48 -2.32
N VAL A 69 10.33 3.45 -3.16
CA VAL A 69 9.41 3.24 -4.27
C VAL A 69 8.87 1.82 -4.19
N ALA A 70 7.56 1.67 -4.35
CA ALA A 70 6.95 0.35 -4.47
C ALA A 70 6.07 0.23 -5.70
N LEU A 71 6.02 -0.99 -6.23
CA LEU A 71 5.17 -1.43 -7.33
C LEU A 71 3.88 -2.00 -6.76
N PHE A 72 2.76 -1.49 -7.25
CA PHE A 72 1.41 -1.91 -6.91
C PHE A 72 0.66 -2.38 -8.15
N TYR A 73 -0.50 -3.00 -7.94
CA TYR A 73 -1.39 -3.41 -9.03
C TYR A 73 -2.84 -3.03 -8.71
N GLY A 74 -3.47 -2.30 -9.62
CA GLY A 74 -4.89 -1.96 -9.55
C GLY A 74 -5.75 -3.04 -10.19
N PHE A 75 -6.59 -3.70 -9.40
CA PHE A 75 -7.54 -4.72 -9.84
C PHE A 75 -8.94 -4.14 -10.02
N GLY A 76 -9.72 -4.78 -10.89
CA GLY A 76 -11.12 -4.43 -11.10
C GLY A 76 -11.29 -3.11 -11.84
N ASP A 77 -12.55 -2.68 -11.93
CA ASP A 77 -12.95 -1.43 -12.56
C ASP A 77 -13.93 -0.70 -11.63
N ASP A 78 -13.69 0.58 -11.34
CA ASP A 78 -14.58 1.41 -10.52
C ASP A 78 -15.80 1.96 -11.30
N GLY A 79 -15.96 1.59 -12.57
CA GLY A 79 -16.98 2.09 -13.49
C GLY A 79 -16.57 3.37 -14.23
N MET A 80 -15.42 3.94 -13.86
CA MET A 80 -14.85 5.16 -14.45
C MET A 80 -13.50 4.90 -15.14
N GLY A 81 -13.15 3.62 -15.34
CA GLY A 81 -11.90 3.21 -15.99
C GLY A 81 -10.69 3.23 -15.05
N ASN A 82 -10.89 3.36 -13.74
CA ASN A 82 -9.84 3.21 -12.74
C ASN A 82 -9.96 1.86 -12.04
N ALA A 83 -8.99 1.50 -11.20
CA ALA A 83 -9.04 0.29 -10.42
C ALA A 83 -10.06 0.40 -9.29
N ASP A 84 -10.79 -0.69 -9.06
CA ASP A 84 -11.58 -0.84 -7.85
C ASP A 84 -10.64 -1.01 -6.66
N SER A 85 -10.61 0.03 -5.83
CA SER A 85 -9.73 0.09 -4.66
C SER A 85 -10.11 -0.95 -3.61
N ILE A 86 -11.38 -1.31 -3.46
CA ILE A 86 -11.84 -2.32 -2.49
C ILE A 86 -11.43 -3.70 -2.96
N ILE A 87 -11.65 -4.05 -4.23
CA ILE A 87 -11.21 -5.32 -4.82
C ILE A 87 -9.68 -5.45 -4.72
N SER A 88 -8.95 -4.37 -4.99
CA SER A 88 -7.49 -4.33 -4.93
C SER A 88 -6.94 -4.62 -3.53
N GLY A 89 -7.57 -4.06 -2.49
CA GLY A 89 -7.23 -4.33 -1.10
C GLY A 89 -7.63 -5.75 -0.67
N LYS A 90 -8.86 -6.16 -1.02
CA LYS A 90 -9.43 -7.49 -0.73
C LYS A 90 -8.52 -8.61 -1.21
N LYS A 91 -8.11 -8.58 -2.48
CA LYS A 91 -7.25 -9.62 -3.07
C LYS A 91 -5.91 -9.74 -2.32
N ALA A 92 -5.30 -8.62 -1.96
CA ALA A 92 -4.05 -8.63 -1.20
C ALA A 92 -4.26 -9.21 0.22
N TRP A 93 -5.37 -8.86 0.89
CA TRP A 93 -5.72 -9.41 2.20
C TRP A 93 -6.00 -10.92 2.16
N GLU A 94 -6.73 -11.41 1.16
CA GLU A 94 -6.97 -12.84 0.92
C GLU A 94 -5.66 -13.60 0.68
N TYR A 95 -4.72 -13.00 -0.07
CA TYR A 95 -3.39 -13.58 -0.25
C TYR A 95 -2.64 -13.68 1.07
N ALA A 96 -2.68 -12.65 1.91
CA ALA A 96 -2.10 -12.69 3.25
C ALA A 96 -2.71 -13.82 4.09
N GLY A 97 -4.04 -13.96 4.09
CA GLY A 97 -4.75 -15.02 4.81
C GLY A 97 -4.34 -16.42 4.34
N ARG A 98 -4.20 -16.62 3.03
CA ARG A 98 -3.72 -17.89 2.47
C ARG A 98 -2.29 -18.22 2.88
N LEU A 99 -1.41 -17.22 3.01
CA LEU A 99 -0.03 -17.44 3.44
C LEU A 99 0.10 -17.66 4.95
N ARG A 100 -0.71 -16.96 5.76
CA ARG A 100 -0.56 -16.91 7.22
C ARG A 100 -1.51 -17.82 7.98
N LYS A 101 -2.53 -18.39 7.33
CA LYS A 101 -3.54 -19.25 7.95
C LYS A 101 -4.13 -18.58 9.21
N GLU A 102 -3.93 -19.17 10.39
CA GLU A 102 -4.43 -18.69 11.67
C GLU A 102 -3.73 -17.42 12.18
N ARG A 103 -2.61 -17.01 11.59
CA ARG A 103 -1.85 -15.81 11.99
C ARG A 103 -2.32 -14.53 11.28
N ILE A 104 -3.62 -14.41 11.09
CA ILE A 104 -4.28 -13.24 10.55
C ILE A 104 -5.50 -12.90 11.41
N TRP A 105 -5.69 -11.62 11.71
CA TRP A 105 -6.85 -11.13 12.43
C TRP A 105 -7.48 -9.98 11.66
N ARG A 106 -8.80 -9.98 11.56
CA ARG A 106 -9.57 -8.92 10.92
C ARG A 106 -10.67 -8.47 11.85
N CYS A 107 -10.77 -7.16 12.06
CA CYS A 107 -11.88 -6.54 12.75
C CYS A 107 -13.20 -6.84 12.04
N ARG A 108 -14.23 -7.20 12.80
CA ARG A 108 -15.56 -7.55 12.26
C ARG A 108 -16.25 -6.43 11.48
N TYR A 109 -15.79 -5.19 11.66
CA TYR A 109 -16.33 -4.00 11.02
C TYR A 109 -15.68 -3.68 9.67
N VAL A 110 -14.71 -4.49 9.23
CA VAL A 110 -14.11 -4.34 7.90
C VAL A 110 -14.50 -5.55 7.04
N ASP A 111 -15.56 -5.37 6.26
CA ASP A 111 -15.97 -6.34 5.26
C ASP A 111 -15.80 -5.78 3.84
N PHE A 112 -14.88 -6.39 3.08
CA PHE A 112 -14.60 -5.98 1.71
C PHE A 112 -15.74 -6.32 0.73
N ASP A 113 -16.68 -7.17 1.14
CA ASP A 113 -17.85 -7.54 0.33
C ASP A 113 -19.06 -6.62 0.55
N ARG A 114 -18.92 -5.66 1.45
CA ARG A 114 -19.97 -4.71 1.83
C ARG A 114 -19.52 -3.28 1.56
N THR A 115 -20.05 -2.71 0.49
CA THR A 115 -19.70 -1.35 0.05
C THR A 115 -20.16 -0.26 1.02
N ASP A 116 -21.07 -0.58 1.93
CA ASP A 116 -21.52 0.25 3.04
C ASP A 116 -20.58 0.20 4.26
N ASP A 117 -19.68 -0.79 4.34
CA ASP A 117 -18.76 -0.95 5.47
C ASP A 117 -17.39 -0.29 5.20
N ILE A 118 -16.88 -0.35 3.96
CA ILE A 118 -15.58 0.22 3.59
C ILE A 118 -15.62 0.83 2.18
N ARG A 119 -15.00 2.00 2.03
CA ARG A 119 -14.86 2.68 0.74
C ARG A 119 -13.56 3.44 0.64
N LEU A 120 -13.14 3.74 -0.59
CA LEU A 120 -12.19 4.83 -0.80
C LEU A 120 -12.86 6.14 -0.36
N ARG A 121 -12.19 6.95 0.46
CA ARG A 121 -12.77 8.17 1.01
C ARG A 121 -13.12 9.16 -0.11
N PRO A 122 -14.15 10.01 0.08
CA PRO A 122 -14.37 11.15 -0.80
C PRO A 122 -13.10 12.02 -0.94
N GLY A 123 -12.75 12.38 -2.17
CA GLY A 123 -11.58 13.19 -2.49
C GLY A 123 -10.23 12.46 -2.38
N ALA A 124 -10.20 11.14 -2.21
CA ALA A 124 -8.99 10.37 -2.54
C ALA A 124 -8.88 10.21 -4.06
N PRO A 125 -7.66 10.27 -4.62
CA PRO A 125 -7.45 10.10 -6.04
C PRO A 125 -7.81 8.67 -6.48
N PRO A 126 -8.34 8.48 -7.70
CA PRO A 126 -8.56 7.14 -8.24
C PRO A 126 -7.24 6.37 -8.36
N ARG A 127 -7.30 5.05 -8.35
CA ARG A 127 -6.12 4.19 -8.46
C ARG A 127 -5.92 3.71 -9.90
N PRO A 128 -4.70 3.78 -10.47
CA PRO A 128 -4.47 3.29 -11.83
C PRO A 128 -4.81 1.80 -11.96
N GLN A 129 -5.42 1.40 -13.07
CA GLN A 129 -5.55 -0.01 -13.43
C GLN A 129 -4.19 -0.60 -13.83
N GLY A 130 -3.96 -1.86 -13.49
CA GLY A 130 -2.71 -2.55 -13.80
C GLY A 130 -1.55 -2.10 -12.91
N PHE A 131 -0.32 -2.31 -13.38
CA PHE A 131 0.88 -1.98 -12.62
C PHE A 131 1.17 -0.48 -12.58
N TYR A 132 1.46 0.05 -11.39
CA TYR A 132 1.92 1.43 -11.20
C TYR A 132 2.93 1.52 -10.05
N TYR A 133 3.81 2.51 -10.10
CA TYR A 133 4.68 2.83 -8.96
C TYR A 133 4.12 3.98 -8.13
N ALA A 134 4.48 3.98 -6.86
CA ALA A 134 4.35 5.14 -6.01
C ALA A 134 5.63 5.36 -5.18
N LEU A 135 5.95 6.63 -4.97
CA LEU A 135 6.92 7.06 -3.96
C LEU A 135 6.24 6.91 -2.59
N LEU A 136 6.96 6.38 -1.61
CA LEU A 136 6.41 6.01 -0.30
C LEU A 136 7.07 6.76 0.85
N GLN A 137 6.25 7.12 1.84
CA GLN A 137 6.66 7.57 3.17
C GLN A 137 5.91 6.71 4.21
N LEU A 138 6.63 6.06 5.14
CA LEU A 138 6.07 5.03 6.03
C LEU A 138 5.37 5.58 7.28
N GLY A 139 5.06 6.88 7.30
CA GLY A 139 4.17 7.50 8.27
C GLY A 139 4.82 7.98 9.58
N ALA A 140 6.14 7.82 9.76
CA ALA A 140 6.86 8.32 10.94
C ALA A 140 6.64 9.82 11.17
N LYS A 141 6.59 10.60 10.08
CA LYS A 141 6.31 12.05 10.08
C LYS A 141 4.98 12.44 10.74
N TYR A 142 3.99 11.55 10.75
CA TYR A 142 2.61 11.84 11.14
C TYR A 142 2.16 11.06 12.38
N LYS A 143 3.10 10.58 13.21
CA LYS A 143 2.81 9.78 14.41
C LYS A 143 1.97 10.52 15.46
N THR A 144 2.04 11.86 15.48
CA THR A 144 1.31 12.69 16.45
C THR A 144 0.14 13.45 15.83
N THR A 145 -0.30 13.05 14.64
CA THR A 145 -1.32 13.75 13.84
C THR A 145 -2.49 12.81 13.59
N THR A 146 -3.71 13.33 13.58
CA THR A 146 -4.89 12.52 13.27
C THR A 146 -5.02 12.30 11.77
N VAL A 147 -5.73 11.25 11.35
CA VAL A 147 -5.98 10.97 9.92
C VAL A 147 -6.69 12.16 9.26
N ASN A 148 -7.68 12.75 9.94
CA ASN A 148 -8.40 13.93 9.44
C ASN A 148 -7.46 15.13 9.22
N GLN A 149 -6.53 15.38 10.15
CA GLN A 149 -5.53 16.45 10.01
C GLN A 149 -4.57 16.19 8.85
N VAL A 150 -4.07 14.96 8.69
CA VAL A 150 -3.16 14.62 7.57
C VAL A 150 -3.88 14.77 6.24
N ARG A 151 -5.13 14.32 6.12
CA ARG A 151 -5.93 14.44 4.90
C ARG A 151 -6.05 15.88 4.39
N LYS A 152 -6.18 16.85 5.31
CA LYS A 152 -6.24 18.29 4.97
C LYS A 152 -4.94 18.83 4.37
N SER A 153 -3.82 18.13 4.55
CA SER A 153 -2.52 18.50 3.99
C SER A 153 -2.25 17.91 2.59
N PHE A 154 -3.11 17.00 2.12
CA PHE A 154 -2.98 16.38 0.81
C PHE A 154 -3.20 17.42 -0.29
N LYS A 155 -2.17 17.62 -1.10
CA LYS A 155 -2.19 18.43 -2.32
C LYS A 155 -1.96 17.53 -3.52
N THR A 156 -0.70 17.15 -3.72
CA THR A 156 -0.24 16.20 -4.73
C THR A 156 0.01 14.80 -4.17
N ASP A 157 0.09 14.71 -2.84
CA ASP A 157 0.33 13.47 -2.11
C ASP A 157 -1.01 12.95 -1.60
N THR A 158 -1.08 11.66 -1.31
CA THR A 158 -2.30 11.04 -0.80
C THR A 158 -2.00 9.97 0.25
N GLY A 159 -3.05 9.50 0.93
CA GLY A 159 -2.95 8.43 1.92
C GLY A 159 -2.78 7.06 1.27
N TRP A 160 -2.32 6.09 2.04
CA TRP A 160 -2.38 4.70 1.59
C TRP A 160 -3.83 4.20 1.58
N GLY A 161 -4.19 3.45 0.54
CA GLY A 161 -5.42 2.68 0.42
C GLY A 161 -5.07 1.21 0.17
N PRO A 162 -5.39 0.63 -1.01
CA PRO A 162 -5.07 -0.77 -1.31
C PRO A 162 -3.57 -1.07 -1.24
N GLU A 163 -2.75 -0.03 -1.41
CA GLU A 163 -1.29 -0.11 -1.37
C GLU A 163 -0.78 -0.65 -0.03
N GLY A 164 -1.41 -0.32 1.10
CA GLY A 164 -0.99 -0.82 2.40
C GLY A 164 -1.13 -2.33 2.53
N PHE A 165 -2.25 -2.87 2.03
CA PHE A 165 -2.47 -4.31 1.98
C PHE A 165 -1.45 -4.99 1.06
N GLN A 166 -1.24 -4.45 -0.15
CA GLN A 166 -0.29 -5.01 -1.10
C GLN A 166 1.16 -4.93 -0.61
N PHE A 167 1.52 -3.84 0.06
CA PHE A 167 2.85 -3.62 0.63
C PHE A 167 3.16 -4.68 1.68
N LEU A 168 2.28 -4.90 2.65
CA LEU A 168 2.51 -5.89 3.69
C LEU A 168 2.28 -7.33 3.20
N ALA A 169 1.34 -7.60 2.30
CA ALA A 169 0.99 -8.96 1.89
C ALA A 169 1.85 -9.50 0.75
N ILE A 170 2.34 -8.63 -0.14
CA ILE A 170 2.93 -9.04 -1.43
C ILE A 170 4.39 -8.62 -1.49
N THR A 171 4.67 -7.31 -1.52
CA THR A 171 6.00 -6.82 -1.91
C THR A 171 6.98 -6.69 -0.75
N HIS A 172 6.54 -6.29 0.44
CA HIS A 172 7.40 -5.94 1.58
C HIS A 172 6.96 -6.67 2.86
N MET A 173 6.70 -7.98 2.74
CA MET A 173 6.26 -8.81 3.88
C MET A 173 7.22 -8.76 5.09
N HIS A 174 8.52 -8.49 4.89
CA HIS A 174 9.48 -8.36 5.98
C HIS A 174 9.20 -7.15 6.89
N VAL A 175 8.46 -6.14 6.40
CA VAL A 175 8.03 -5.00 7.22
C VAL A 175 7.09 -5.44 8.34
N GLN A 176 6.37 -6.56 8.19
CA GLN A 176 5.58 -7.14 9.27
C GLN A 176 6.46 -7.54 10.47
N GLU A 177 7.66 -8.05 10.20
CA GLU A 177 8.63 -8.38 11.25
C GLU A 177 9.19 -7.11 11.92
N LEU A 178 9.46 -6.07 11.13
CA LEU A 178 9.88 -4.77 11.66
C LEU A 178 8.78 -4.13 12.53
N MET A 179 7.50 -4.32 12.20
CA MET A 179 6.36 -3.92 13.04
C MET A 179 6.29 -4.73 14.34
N ASN A 180 6.43 -6.07 14.28
CA ASN A 180 6.50 -6.95 15.47
C ASN A 180 7.61 -6.50 16.44
N GLN A 181 8.78 -6.15 15.88
CA GLN A 181 9.95 -5.67 16.63
C GLN A 181 9.82 -4.20 17.08
N LYS A 182 8.70 -3.53 16.79
CA LYS A 182 8.45 -2.11 17.07
C LYS A 182 9.48 -1.16 16.44
N LYS A 183 10.16 -1.58 15.38
CA LYS A 183 11.10 -0.76 14.59
C LYS A 183 10.37 0.18 13.64
N ILE A 184 9.17 -0.21 13.18
CA ILE A 184 8.32 0.60 12.30
C ILE A 184 6.95 0.74 12.97
N ASN A 185 6.34 1.92 12.84
CA ASN A 185 4.99 2.17 13.33
C ASN A 185 3.98 1.27 12.60
N PHE A 186 2.86 0.98 13.25
CA PHE A 186 1.68 0.47 12.56
C PHE A 186 1.14 1.53 11.58
N MET A 187 0.26 1.14 10.67
CA MET A 187 -0.12 1.98 9.53
C MET A 187 -1.61 2.27 9.51
N ALA A 188 -2.00 3.54 9.58
CA ALA A 188 -3.37 3.97 9.33
C ALA A 188 -3.59 4.28 7.84
N LEU A 189 -4.53 3.60 7.20
CA LEU A 189 -4.81 3.73 5.76
C LEU A 189 -5.70 4.95 5.49
N ALA A 190 -5.07 6.11 5.42
CA ALA A 190 -5.77 7.40 5.36
C ALA A 190 -6.61 7.63 4.10
N ASP A 191 -6.53 6.79 3.06
CA ASP A 191 -7.40 6.93 1.87
C ASP A 191 -8.65 6.04 1.90
N TYR A 192 -8.82 5.20 2.92
CA TYR A 192 -10.09 4.50 3.15
C TYR A 192 -10.88 5.13 4.28
N ASP A 193 -12.20 5.04 4.17
CA ASP A 193 -13.12 5.20 5.29
C ASP A 193 -13.79 3.86 5.62
N VAL A 194 -14.05 3.65 6.90
CA VAL A 194 -14.86 2.54 7.41
C VAL A 194 -16.06 3.09 8.17
N ALA A 195 -17.21 2.43 8.01
CA ALA A 195 -18.44 2.73 8.75
C ALA A 195 -18.81 1.56 9.67
N PRO A 196 -18.37 1.54 10.94
CA PRO A 196 -18.50 0.38 11.82
C PRO A 196 -19.95 -0.03 12.14
N HIS A 197 -20.88 0.91 11.99
CA HIS A 197 -22.31 0.72 12.25
C HIS A 197 -23.17 0.72 10.98
N GLY A 198 -22.55 0.79 9.80
CA GLY A 198 -23.25 1.01 8.52
C GLY A 198 -23.89 2.41 8.43
N PHE A 199 -24.73 2.63 7.42
CA PHE A 199 -25.54 3.85 7.26
C PHE A 199 -24.77 5.19 7.12
N ASN A 200 -23.79 5.28 6.20
CA ASN A 200 -23.01 6.50 5.94
C ASN A 200 -22.19 7.03 7.14
N ASP A 201 -21.98 6.20 8.17
CA ASP A 201 -21.28 6.55 9.41
C ASP A 201 -19.74 6.43 9.30
N PHE A 202 -19.17 7.08 8.29
CA PHE A 202 -17.77 6.95 7.90
C PHE A 202 -16.85 7.87 8.73
N TYR A 203 -16.50 7.47 9.94
CA TYR A 203 -15.56 8.22 10.82
C TYR A 203 -14.33 7.43 11.26
N ASP A 204 -14.16 6.19 10.79
CA ASP A 204 -12.98 5.38 11.07
C ASP A 204 -12.13 5.19 9.80
N ALA A 205 -10.83 4.89 10.00
CA ALA A 205 -9.93 4.44 8.94
C ALA A 205 -9.38 3.04 9.28
N PRO A 206 -9.11 2.18 8.28
CA PRO A 206 -8.45 0.91 8.51
C PRO A 206 -7.05 1.09 9.07
N GLN A 207 -6.65 0.16 9.92
CA GLN A 207 -5.37 0.16 10.61
C GLN A 207 -4.67 -1.19 10.43
N LEU A 208 -3.50 -1.19 9.80
CA LEU A 208 -2.67 -2.37 9.61
C LEU A 208 -1.58 -2.44 10.69
N PHE A 209 -1.48 -3.58 11.34
CA PHE A 209 -0.48 -3.85 12.37
C PHE A 209 0.04 -5.29 12.28
N CYS A 210 1.22 -5.53 12.84
CA CYS A 210 1.68 -6.89 13.11
C CYS A 210 2.17 -6.95 14.55
N SER A 211 1.60 -7.85 15.34
CA SER A 211 1.96 -8.03 16.75
C SER A 211 1.86 -9.51 17.11
N LEU A 212 2.84 -10.03 17.85
CA LEU A 212 2.92 -11.45 18.21
C LEU A 212 2.74 -12.36 16.99
N ASP A 213 3.42 -12.02 15.89
CA ASP A 213 3.33 -12.69 14.59
C ASP A 213 1.95 -12.71 13.93
N THR A 214 0.98 -11.97 14.46
CA THR A 214 -0.36 -11.87 13.88
C THR A 214 -0.46 -10.61 13.04
N LEU A 215 -0.75 -10.77 11.74
CA LEU A 215 -1.08 -9.65 10.86
C LEU A 215 -2.53 -9.23 11.13
N GLY A 216 -2.71 -8.01 11.60
CA GLY A 216 -4.00 -7.48 11.99
C GLY A 216 -4.51 -6.38 11.06
N LEU A 217 -5.82 -6.41 10.81
CA LEU A 217 -6.61 -5.34 10.20
C LEU A 217 -7.63 -4.83 11.21
N GLY A 218 -7.29 -3.74 11.88
CA GLY A 218 -8.15 -3.00 12.80
C GLY A 218 -8.80 -1.78 12.14
N ILE A 219 -9.43 -0.97 12.98
CA ILE A 219 -9.97 0.34 12.64
C ILE A 219 -9.63 1.32 13.76
N GLY A 220 -9.61 2.61 13.43
CA GLY A 220 -9.56 3.64 14.45
C GLY A 220 -10.11 4.96 13.94
N ASN A 221 -10.59 5.77 14.89
CA ASN A 221 -11.27 7.03 14.63
C ASN A 221 -10.33 8.03 13.98
N ILE A 222 -10.81 8.68 12.91
CA ILE A 222 -9.99 9.58 12.10
C ILE A 222 -9.58 10.87 12.82
N ASP A 223 -10.29 11.23 13.89
CA ASP A 223 -10.02 12.39 14.74
C ASP A 223 -9.25 12.03 16.01
N GLN A 224 -8.92 10.75 16.20
CA GLN A 224 -8.07 10.30 17.31
C GLN A 224 -6.64 10.05 16.84
N ASN A 225 -5.72 10.28 17.78
CA ASN A 225 -4.32 9.94 17.63
C ASN A 225 -4.06 8.60 18.34
N TYR A 226 -3.42 7.68 17.63
CA TYR A 226 -2.99 6.40 18.15
C TYR A 226 -1.46 6.34 18.19
N PRO A 227 -0.81 6.42 19.38
CA PRO A 227 0.63 6.64 19.49
C PRO A 227 1.55 5.59 18.83
N LEU A 228 1.05 4.39 18.51
CA LEU A 228 1.83 3.34 17.83
C LEU A 228 1.61 3.32 16.31
N PHE A 229 0.67 4.12 15.81
CA PHE A 229 0.33 4.22 14.40
C PHE A 229 0.96 5.47 13.80
N GLY A 230 1.50 5.30 12.59
CA GLY A 230 1.84 6.37 11.67
C GLY A 230 0.84 6.37 10.52
N ILE A 231 0.76 7.51 9.82
CA ILE A 231 -0.08 7.65 8.64
C ILE A 231 0.84 7.64 7.42
N PRO A 232 1.04 6.49 6.76
CA PRO A 232 1.86 6.45 5.57
C PRO A 232 1.19 7.20 4.41
N THR A 233 2.01 7.87 3.62
CA THR A 233 1.58 8.63 2.45
C THR A 233 2.30 8.14 1.21
N LEU A 234 1.71 8.43 0.06
CA LEU A 234 2.28 8.09 -1.22
C LEU A 234 2.09 9.22 -2.23
N ARG A 235 2.93 9.19 -3.26
CA ARG A 235 2.75 9.99 -4.47
C ARG A 235 2.88 9.07 -5.68
N PHE A 236 1.90 9.09 -6.57
CA PHE A 236 1.96 8.29 -7.80
C PHE A 236 3.13 8.76 -8.67
N SER A 237 3.84 7.79 -9.26
CA SER A 237 4.99 8.08 -10.12
C SER A 237 4.60 8.58 -11.51
N HIS A 238 3.33 8.42 -11.89
CA HIS A 238 2.83 9.04 -13.11
C HIS A 238 2.59 10.51 -12.85
N ARG A 239 3.57 11.32 -13.25
CA ARG A 239 3.29 12.59 -13.90
C ARG A 239 2.47 12.31 -15.15
N SER A 240 1.16 12.22 -15.03
CA SER A 240 0.29 12.56 -16.16
C SER A 240 0.27 14.08 -16.27
N LEU A 241 1.15 14.57 -17.14
CA LEU A 241 1.01 15.71 -18.05
C LEU A 241 0.36 16.99 -17.52
N ASP A 242 1.19 18.02 -17.37
CA ASP A 242 1.00 19.26 -18.16
C ASP A 242 2.03 19.23 -19.30
#